data_AF-A0A669DMG4-F1
#
_entry.id   AF-A0A669DMG4-F1
#
_cell.length_a   1.000
_cell.length_b   1.000
_cell.length_c   1.000
_cell.angle_alpha   90.00
_cell.angle_beta   90.00
_cell.angle_gamma   90.00
#
_symmetry.space_group_name_H-M   'P 1'
#
loop_
_entity.id
_entity.type
_entity.pdbx_description
1 polymer ?
#
loop_
_entity_poly.entity_id
_entity_poly.type
_entity_poly.pdbx_seq_one_letter_code
_entity_poly.pdbx_strand_id
1 'polypeptide(L)'
;MASYSSSGQTASSYRRTFGHGTYASPSLNRSLLGHSGSGGGHVSSRVYEVTRTSATPAYRVSSSYYGRPATTSRASVGRSYAGMGETLDFSLADALNQEFLTTRTNEKAELQHLNDRFASYIEKVRFLEQQNQALVVEVERLRGREPTRIADLYEEEMSELRRQVEILTNQRSRIEVERDNLLDDLDKLKIRLQEEILQKEEAENNLAAFRADVDAATLARLDLERRIETLQEEIAFLKKIHEEEIRELQAQMQETQVQIQMDMSKPDLTAALRDIRAQYEGIAAKNIAEAEEWYKSKVSDLNQAVSKNNEALKQARQETMEFRHQIQAYTCEIDSLKGTNESLMRQMRDMEDRHGREAGTYQDNIARLEAEIANMKDEMARHLREYQDLLNVKMALDVEIATYRKLPKLFCFNTSPEQQRSSEMHSKKTVLIKTIETRDGEVIEHQQICTQN
;
A
#
# COMPACT_ATOMS: atom_id res chain seq x y z
N MET A 1 64.61 -35.32 45.18
CA MET A 1 65.44 -34.23 44.63
C MET A 1 64.72 -33.66 43.42
N ALA A 2 64.41 -32.37 43.50
CA ALA A 2 64.03 -31.40 42.45
C ALA A 2 62.82 -31.69 41.53
N SER A 3 61.97 -30.76 41.09
CA SER A 3 61.42 -29.45 41.54
C SER A 3 60.83 -28.78 40.28
N TYR A 4 59.55 -28.34 40.33
CA TYR A 4 58.92 -27.17 39.64
C TYR A 4 58.96 -27.08 38.08
N SER A 5 58.01 -26.53 37.31
CA SER A 5 56.71 -25.83 37.45
C SER A 5 56.10 -25.69 36.03
N SER A 6 54.77 -25.69 35.80
CA SER A 6 53.92 -24.50 35.54
C SER A 6 52.54 -24.99 35.02
N SER A 7 51.44 -24.91 35.77
CA SER A 7 50.46 -23.80 35.92
C SER A 7 49.44 -23.66 34.78
N GLY A 8 48.19 -24.05 35.06
CA GLY A 8 46.99 -23.73 34.29
C GLY A 8 45.79 -23.66 35.25
N GLN A 9 45.42 -22.43 35.65
CA GLN A 9 44.32 -22.15 36.56
C GLN A 9 43.01 -22.03 35.78
N THR A 10 42.01 -22.84 36.11
CA THR A 10 40.59 -22.59 35.78
C THR A 10 39.88 -22.10 37.03
N ALA A 11 39.53 -20.81 37.06
CA ALA A 11 38.72 -20.21 38.11
C ALA A 11 37.29 -20.00 37.64
N SER A 12 36.37 -20.57 38.41
CA SER A 12 34.92 -20.34 38.39
C SER A 12 34.58 -18.89 38.74
N SER A 13 33.58 -18.30 38.07
CA SER A 13 32.92 -17.10 38.59
C SER A 13 31.40 -17.16 38.39
N TYR A 14 30.73 -17.54 39.48
CA TYR A 14 29.30 -17.35 39.70
C TYR A 14 29.07 -15.89 40.08
N ARG A 15 28.25 -15.13 39.32
CA ARG A 15 27.86 -13.76 39.69
C ARG A 15 26.37 -13.71 40.02
N ARG A 16 26.06 -13.57 41.32
CA ARG A 16 24.76 -13.10 41.82
C ARG A 16 24.75 -11.58 41.80
N THR A 17 23.66 -10.97 41.35
CA THR A 17 23.34 -9.56 41.63
C THR A 17 21.88 -9.47 42.05
N PHE A 18 21.64 -9.11 43.32
CA PHE A 18 20.41 -8.48 43.77
C PHE A 18 20.49 -6.99 43.43
N GLY A 19 19.36 -6.34 43.08
CA GLY A 19 19.31 -4.89 42.91
C GLY A 19 17.98 -4.40 42.35
N HIS A 20 17.42 -3.39 43.01
CA HIS A 20 16.05 -2.89 42.97
C HIS A 20 15.95 -1.63 42.08
N GLY A 21 14.77 -1.39 41.49
CA GLY A 21 14.23 -0.07 41.16
C GLY A 21 14.68 0.60 39.85
N THR A 22 13.76 0.78 38.90
CA THR A 22 13.03 2.04 38.69
C THR A 22 12.21 2.00 37.40
N TYR A 23 11.04 2.63 37.48
CA TYR A 23 10.01 2.74 36.47
C TYR A 23 10.48 3.55 35.26
N ALA A 24 10.29 3.02 34.05
CA ALA A 24 10.25 3.81 32.82
C ALA A 24 9.38 3.10 31.78
N SER A 25 8.21 3.67 31.50
CA SER A 25 7.28 3.25 30.45
C SER A 25 7.88 3.43 29.05
N PRO A 26 7.58 2.58 28.06
CA PRO A 26 7.83 2.91 26.66
C PRO A 26 6.65 3.68 26.07
N SER A 27 6.99 4.77 25.40
CA SER A 27 6.16 5.64 24.58
C SER A 27 5.57 4.92 23.36
N LEU A 28 4.27 5.15 23.15
CA LEU A 28 3.52 4.80 21.95
C LEU A 28 4.03 5.63 20.76
N ASN A 29 4.40 4.97 19.67
CA ASN A 29 4.48 5.60 18.35
C ASN A 29 3.37 5.06 17.45
N ARG A 30 2.59 6.02 16.96
CA ARG A 30 1.42 5.95 16.09
C ARG A 30 1.86 6.02 14.63
N SER A 31 1.37 5.09 13.81
CA SER A 31 1.28 5.21 12.34
C SER A 31 0.25 4.18 11.87
N LEU A 32 -0.98 4.60 11.59
CA LEU A 32 -1.51 4.97 10.26
C LEU A 32 -1.56 3.79 9.29
N LEU A 33 -2.72 3.11 9.30
CA LEU A 33 -3.20 2.26 8.23
C LEU A 33 -3.68 3.12 7.05
N GLY A 34 -3.33 2.71 5.84
CA GLY A 34 -3.98 3.11 4.60
C GLY A 34 -4.27 1.87 3.76
N HIS A 35 -5.56 1.56 3.61
CA HIS A 35 -6.11 0.50 2.77
C HIS A 35 -6.17 0.97 1.30
N SER A 36 -5.88 0.10 0.33
CA SER A 36 -6.43 0.26 -1.03
C SER A 36 -6.70 -1.10 -1.66
N GLY A 37 -7.98 -1.38 -1.89
CA GLY A 37 -8.50 -2.57 -2.53
C GLY A 37 -8.26 -2.60 -4.04
N SER A 38 -8.23 -3.83 -4.53
CA SER A 38 -8.15 -4.24 -5.93
C SER A 38 -9.48 -4.05 -6.65
N GLY A 39 -9.44 -3.53 -7.87
CA GLY A 39 -10.57 -3.49 -8.81
C GLY A 39 -10.07 -3.32 -10.24
N GLY A 40 -9.99 -4.44 -10.97
CA GLY A 40 -9.62 -4.48 -12.39
C GLY A 40 -10.81 -4.19 -13.31
N GLY A 41 -10.51 -3.63 -14.48
CA GLY A 41 -11.46 -3.42 -15.57
C GLY A 41 -10.79 -2.84 -16.80
N HIS A 42 -10.46 -3.70 -17.77
CA HIS A 42 -10.00 -3.32 -19.10
C HIS A 42 -11.16 -2.82 -19.97
N VAL A 43 -11.01 -1.67 -20.64
CA VAL A 43 -11.60 -1.43 -21.97
C VAL A 43 -10.61 -0.62 -22.82
N SER A 44 -10.45 -1.09 -24.05
CA SER A 44 -9.50 -0.63 -25.07
C SER A 44 -10.10 0.43 -26.00
N SER A 45 -9.21 1.31 -26.49
CA SER A 45 -9.21 1.98 -27.80
C SER A 45 -10.29 3.02 -28.13
N ARG A 46 -9.85 4.29 -28.21
CA ARG A 46 -9.71 5.06 -29.46
C ARG A 46 -9.29 6.50 -29.13
N VAL A 47 -8.07 6.88 -29.49
CA VAL A 47 -7.64 8.29 -29.52
C VAL A 47 -7.22 8.62 -30.96
N TYR A 48 -7.87 9.63 -31.52
CA TYR A 48 -7.40 10.33 -32.71
C TYR A 48 -6.29 11.28 -32.27
N GLU A 49 -5.05 11.03 -32.70
CA GLU A 49 -3.99 12.03 -32.64
C GLU A 49 -4.12 12.99 -33.83
N VAL A 50 -4.24 14.28 -33.54
CA VAL A 50 -4.01 15.37 -34.48
C VAL A 50 -2.69 16.03 -34.08
N THR A 51 -1.61 15.64 -34.74
CA THR A 51 -0.31 16.31 -34.63
C THR A 51 -0.33 17.57 -35.50
N ARG A 52 -0.26 18.75 -34.89
CA ARG A 52 0.00 20.02 -35.59
C ARG A 52 1.51 20.25 -35.60
N THR A 53 2.18 19.93 -36.70
CA THR A 53 3.55 20.37 -36.96
C THR A 53 3.53 21.71 -37.68
N SER A 54 4.04 22.74 -37.01
CA SER A 54 4.49 23.99 -37.61
C SER A 54 5.82 23.75 -38.33
N ALA A 55 5.82 23.88 -39.66
CA ALA A 55 7.04 23.96 -40.46
C ALA A 55 6.98 25.21 -41.33
N THR A 56 7.88 26.15 -41.04
CA THR A 56 8.21 27.29 -41.91
C THR A 56 9.05 26.80 -43.09
N PRO A 57 8.91 27.43 -44.27
CA PRO A 57 10.01 27.46 -45.22
C PRO A 57 10.54 28.88 -45.39
N ALA A 58 11.83 29.02 -45.12
CA ALA A 58 12.64 30.13 -45.57
C ALA A 58 13.00 29.95 -47.05
N TYR A 59 12.96 31.03 -47.83
CA TYR A 59 13.81 31.15 -49.02
C TYR A 59 14.24 32.59 -49.24
N ARG A 60 15.51 32.68 -49.63
CA ARG A 60 16.31 33.89 -49.79
C ARG A 60 16.04 34.57 -51.14
N VAL A 61 16.29 35.86 -51.12
CA VAL A 61 16.45 36.78 -52.25
C VAL A 61 17.67 36.41 -53.11
N SER A 62 17.55 36.48 -54.45
CA SER A 62 18.37 37.38 -55.29
C SER A 62 18.20 37.17 -56.82
N SER A 63 18.09 38.32 -57.49
CA SER A 63 18.70 38.71 -58.78
C SER A 63 18.08 38.29 -60.14
N SER A 64 17.49 39.31 -60.77
CA SER A 64 17.88 39.91 -62.06
C SER A 64 17.43 39.34 -63.42
N TYR A 65 17.08 40.31 -64.25
CA TYR A 65 17.44 40.54 -65.66
C TYR A 65 16.39 40.28 -66.76
N TYR A 66 16.38 41.24 -67.70
CA TYR A 66 15.62 41.39 -68.95
C TYR A 66 14.13 41.77 -68.80
N GLY A 67 13.57 42.73 -69.54
CA GLY A 67 14.11 43.57 -70.60
C GLY A 67 12.98 44.47 -71.14
N ARG A 68 13.30 45.76 -71.31
CA ARG A 68 12.94 46.69 -72.41
C ARG A 68 11.89 46.22 -73.45
N PRO A 69 11.10 47.17 -74.01
CA PRO A 69 11.67 48.04 -75.03
C PRO A 69 11.54 49.54 -74.75
N ALA A 70 12.44 50.27 -75.39
CA ALA A 70 12.50 51.72 -75.47
C ALA A 70 12.18 52.17 -76.91
N THR A 71 12.35 53.48 -77.11
CA THR A 71 12.41 54.25 -78.38
C THR A 71 11.04 54.80 -78.79
N THR A 72 10.83 56.08 -79.15
CA THR A 72 11.65 57.16 -79.75
C THR A 72 10.97 58.51 -79.45
N SER A 73 11.60 59.52 -78.82
CA SER A 73 12.31 60.68 -79.43
C SER A 73 11.57 61.52 -80.51
N ARG A 74 11.30 62.79 -80.16
CA ARG A 74 11.42 64.08 -80.92
C ARG A 74 10.88 64.22 -82.35
N ALA A 75 10.01 65.24 -82.53
CA ALA A 75 10.00 66.27 -83.61
C ALA A 75 8.76 67.17 -83.34
N SER A 76 8.79 68.50 -83.18
CA SER A 76 9.22 69.60 -84.05
C SER A 76 8.82 69.44 -85.52
N VAL A 77 7.66 70.00 -85.88
CA VAL A 77 7.29 70.28 -87.27
C VAL A 77 6.89 71.74 -87.34
N GLY A 78 7.83 72.57 -87.80
CA GLY A 78 7.49 73.77 -88.56
C GLY A 78 7.19 73.34 -89.99
N ARG A 79 6.14 73.90 -90.59
CA ARG A 79 5.93 73.86 -92.03
C ARG A 79 5.37 75.20 -92.49
N SER A 80 6.18 75.87 -93.30
CA SER A 80 5.85 77.04 -94.11
C SER A 80 5.73 76.58 -95.57
N TYR A 81 4.65 76.96 -96.25
CA TYR A 81 4.54 77.16 -97.71
C TYR A 81 3.22 77.93 -97.92
N ALA A 82 3.19 79.22 -98.26
CA ALA A 82 3.44 79.83 -99.57
C ALA A 82 2.52 79.26 -100.68
N GLY A 83 1.58 80.07 -101.19
CA GLY A 83 0.98 79.82 -102.50
C GLY A 83 -0.50 80.13 -102.66
N MET A 84 -0.77 81.34 -103.17
CA MET A 84 -1.87 81.73 -104.06
C MET A 84 -3.30 81.81 -103.52
N GLY A 85 -3.87 83.00 -103.69
CA GLY A 85 -5.12 83.42 -103.09
C GLY A 85 -6.38 82.93 -103.80
N GLU A 86 -7.45 82.95 -103.02
CA GLU A 86 -8.80 83.30 -103.46
C GLU A 86 -9.55 83.79 -102.21
N THR A 87 -10.25 84.90 -102.35
CA THR A 87 -10.90 85.66 -101.29
C THR A 87 -12.03 84.87 -100.62
N LEU A 88 -11.85 84.41 -99.37
CA LEU A 88 -12.94 83.88 -98.54
C LEU A 88 -12.77 84.27 -97.05
N ASP A 89 -13.91 84.49 -96.41
CA ASP A 89 -14.23 85.25 -95.19
C ASP A 89 -13.55 84.75 -93.88
N PHE A 90 -12.79 85.62 -93.20
CA PHE A 90 -11.99 85.33 -92.00
C PHE A 90 -12.73 85.54 -90.65
N SER A 91 -14.01 85.93 -90.66
CA SER A 91 -14.74 86.19 -89.40
C SER A 91 -15.26 84.93 -88.69
N LEU A 92 -15.36 83.80 -89.39
CA LEU A 92 -15.91 82.54 -88.83
C LEU A 92 -14.83 81.66 -88.16
N ALA A 93 -13.58 81.74 -88.62
CA ALA A 93 -12.48 80.91 -88.10
C ALA A 93 -12.00 81.35 -86.71
N ASP A 94 -12.04 82.65 -86.40
CA ASP A 94 -11.62 83.20 -85.11
C ASP A 94 -12.65 82.93 -83.99
N ALA A 95 -13.94 82.89 -84.34
CA ALA A 95 -15.02 82.50 -83.44
C ALA A 95 -14.91 81.01 -83.05
N LEU A 96 -14.62 80.14 -84.01
CA LEU A 96 -14.41 78.70 -83.76
C LEU A 96 -13.16 78.41 -82.93
N ASN A 97 -12.10 79.22 -83.07
CA ASN A 97 -10.87 79.06 -82.29
C ASN A 97 -11.03 79.54 -80.83
N GLN A 98 -11.84 80.59 -80.59
CA GLN A 98 -12.21 80.97 -79.23
C GLN A 98 -13.09 79.91 -78.55
N GLU A 99 -14.05 79.33 -79.28
CA GLU A 99 -14.88 78.23 -78.77
C GLU A 99 -14.05 76.96 -78.47
N PHE A 100 -13.01 76.69 -79.26
CA PHE A 100 -12.06 75.61 -78.98
C PHE A 100 -11.19 75.87 -77.75
N LEU A 101 -10.78 77.11 -77.51
CA LEU A 101 -10.04 77.49 -76.31
C LEU A 101 -10.92 77.40 -75.06
N THR A 102 -12.18 77.84 -75.12
CA THR A 102 -13.11 77.76 -73.99
C THR A 102 -13.48 76.32 -73.65
N THR A 103 -13.74 75.48 -74.64
CA THR A 103 -13.98 74.03 -74.45
C THR A 103 -12.76 73.34 -73.84
N ARG A 104 -11.54 73.60 -74.34
CA ARG A 104 -10.31 73.05 -73.76
C ARG A 104 -10.03 73.54 -72.33
N THR A 105 -10.33 74.81 -72.01
CA THR A 105 -10.20 75.30 -70.63
C THR A 105 -11.23 74.70 -69.69
N ASN A 106 -12.45 74.47 -70.18
CA ASN A 106 -13.51 73.79 -69.43
C ASN A 106 -13.16 72.31 -69.20
N GLU A 107 -12.71 71.58 -70.23
CA GLU A 107 -12.20 70.21 -70.10
C GLU A 107 -11.02 70.14 -69.13
N LYS A 108 -10.10 71.11 -69.17
CA LYS A 108 -8.99 71.19 -68.21
C LYS A 108 -9.49 71.42 -66.78
N ALA A 109 -10.49 72.27 -66.58
CA ALA A 109 -11.09 72.52 -65.27
C ALA A 109 -11.85 71.30 -64.75
N GLU A 110 -12.58 70.58 -65.60
CA GLU A 110 -13.25 69.32 -65.27
C GLU A 110 -12.24 68.22 -64.92
N LEU A 111 -11.17 68.08 -65.69
CA LEU A 111 -10.07 67.15 -65.37
C LEU A 111 -9.37 67.53 -64.06
N GLN A 112 -9.24 68.82 -63.76
CA GLN A 112 -8.67 69.27 -62.50
C GLN A 112 -9.59 68.96 -61.31
N HIS A 113 -10.89 69.22 -61.42
CA HIS A 113 -11.87 68.84 -60.40
C HIS A 113 -11.93 67.32 -60.18
N LEU A 114 -11.82 66.54 -61.26
CA LEU A 114 -11.74 65.08 -61.19
C LEU A 114 -10.45 64.63 -60.48
N ASN A 115 -9.32 65.29 -60.77
CA ASN A 115 -8.04 65.03 -60.13
C ASN A 115 -8.06 65.38 -58.63
N ASP A 116 -8.63 66.52 -58.26
CA ASP A 116 -8.80 66.92 -56.86
C ASP A 116 -9.68 65.91 -56.10
N ARG A 117 -10.73 65.40 -56.75
CA ARG A 117 -11.55 64.32 -56.20
C ARG A 117 -10.77 63.01 -56.06
N PHE A 118 -9.93 62.64 -57.04
CA PHE A 118 -9.04 61.49 -56.92
C PHE A 118 -8.01 61.66 -55.80
N ALA A 119 -7.44 62.85 -55.63
CA ALA A 119 -6.54 63.15 -54.52
C ALA A 119 -7.24 62.92 -53.16
N SER A 120 -8.48 63.40 -53.02
CA SER A 120 -9.27 63.16 -51.80
C SER A 120 -9.58 61.68 -51.56
N TYR A 121 -9.82 60.89 -52.62
CA TYR A 121 -10.00 59.44 -52.49
C TYR A 121 -8.71 58.72 -52.14
N ILE A 122 -7.56 59.12 -52.71
CA ILE A 122 -6.25 58.58 -52.37
C ILE A 122 -5.92 58.86 -50.90
N GLU A 123 -6.18 60.08 -50.41
CA GLU A 123 -6.02 60.42 -49.00
C GLU A 123 -6.95 59.59 -48.11
N LYS A 124 -8.20 59.37 -48.52
CA LYS A 124 -9.14 58.53 -47.78
C LYS A 124 -8.69 57.07 -47.74
N VAL A 125 -8.18 56.53 -48.85
CA VAL A 125 -7.63 55.17 -48.91
C VAL A 125 -6.41 55.06 -48.01
N ARG A 126 -5.46 56.01 -48.06
CA ARG A 126 -4.31 56.03 -47.15
C ARG A 126 -4.70 56.09 -45.68
N PHE A 127 -5.71 56.90 -45.33
CA PHE A 127 -6.24 56.97 -43.97
C PHE A 127 -6.87 55.64 -43.54
N LEU A 128 -7.64 54.99 -44.42
CA LEU A 128 -8.24 53.69 -44.14
C LEU A 128 -7.19 52.57 -44.07
N GLU A 129 -6.16 52.61 -44.91
CA GLU A 129 -5.02 51.70 -44.86
C GLU A 129 -4.26 51.84 -43.54
N GLN A 130 -3.99 53.08 -43.12
CA GLN A 130 -3.35 53.36 -41.83
C GLN A 130 -4.21 52.88 -40.65
N GLN A 131 -5.53 53.12 -40.72
CA GLN A 131 -6.47 52.65 -39.69
C GLN A 131 -6.55 51.12 -39.66
N ASN A 132 -6.60 50.45 -40.82
CA ASN A 132 -6.56 48.99 -40.91
C ASN A 132 -5.25 48.44 -40.37
N GLN A 133 -4.12 49.07 -40.68
CA GLN A 133 -2.83 48.65 -40.16
C GLN A 133 -2.77 48.78 -38.62
N ALA A 134 -3.31 49.86 -38.06
CA ALA A 134 -3.43 50.01 -36.61
C ALA A 134 -4.34 48.95 -35.98
N LEU A 135 -5.48 48.63 -36.62
CA LEU A 135 -6.38 47.56 -36.17
C LEU A 135 -5.74 46.17 -36.25
N VAL A 136 -4.94 45.90 -37.29
CA VAL A 136 -4.21 44.62 -37.44
C VAL A 136 -3.20 44.44 -36.30
N VAL A 137 -2.42 45.48 -35.99
CA VAL A 137 -1.47 45.45 -34.86
C VAL A 137 -2.20 45.24 -33.54
N GLU A 138 -3.34 45.88 -33.33
CA GLU A 138 -4.13 45.71 -32.11
C GLU A 138 -4.74 44.31 -32.00
N VAL A 139 -5.19 43.72 -33.11
CA VAL A 139 -5.68 42.33 -33.18
C VAL A 139 -4.55 41.34 -32.89
N GLU A 140 -3.36 41.55 -33.44
CA GLU A 140 -2.18 40.71 -33.16
C GLU A 140 -1.77 40.81 -31.68
N ARG A 141 -1.78 42.02 -31.12
CA ARG A 141 -1.50 42.28 -29.69
C ARG A 141 -2.49 41.57 -28.77
N LEU A 142 -3.79 41.61 -29.11
CA LEU A 142 -4.83 40.93 -28.33
C LEU A 142 -4.77 39.41 -28.50
N ARG A 143 -4.49 38.90 -29.71
CA ARG A 143 -4.29 37.46 -29.95
C ARG A 143 -3.10 36.89 -29.20
N GLY A 144 -2.03 37.66 -29.00
CA GLY A 144 -0.89 37.26 -28.17
C GLY A 144 -1.17 37.24 -26.66
N ARG A 145 -2.30 37.79 -26.21
CA ARG A 145 -2.65 37.94 -24.78
C ARG A 145 -3.72 36.94 -24.29
N GLU A 146 -4.40 36.25 -25.19
CA GLU A 146 -5.44 35.25 -24.90
C GLU A 146 -4.84 33.82 -24.94
N PRO A 147 -5.56 32.79 -24.45
CA PRO A 147 -5.37 32.02 -23.21
C PRO A 147 -4.16 31.06 -23.16
N THR A 148 -3.06 31.32 -23.88
CA THR A 148 -1.86 30.45 -23.89
C THR A 148 -1.24 30.29 -22.51
N ARG A 149 -1.05 31.37 -21.75
CA ARG A 149 -0.42 31.28 -20.41
C ARG A 149 -1.19 30.39 -19.42
N ILE A 150 -2.53 30.38 -19.49
CA ILE A 150 -3.35 29.53 -18.62
C ILE A 150 -3.29 28.08 -19.11
N ALA A 151 -3.33 27.85 -20.43
CA ALA A 151 -3.16 26.53 -21.01
C ALA A 151 -1.78 25.94 -20.68
N ASP A 152 -0.71 26.73 -20.77
CA ASP A 152 0.67 26.33 -20.44
C ASP A 152 0.79 25.92 -18.96
N LEU A 153 0.18 26.68 -18.04
CA LEU A 153 0.15 26.35 -16.61
C LEU A 153 -0.60 25.03 -16.35
N TYR A 154 -1.75 24.81 -17.00
CA TYR A 154 -2.46 23.54 -16.88
C TYR A 154 -1.69 22.38 -17.52
N GLU A 155 -0.95 22.62 -18.59
CA GLU A 155 -0.11 21.62 -19.24
C GLU A 155 1.09 21.24 -18.36
N GLU A 156 1.73 22.20 -17.70
CA GLU A 156 2.77 21.97 -16.70
C GLU A 156 2.23 21.16 -15.51
N GLU A 157 1.09 21.53 -14.93
CA GLU A 157 0.43 20.79 -13.85
C GLU A 157 0.04 19.37 -14.28
N MET A 158 -0.50 19.19 -15.49
CA MET A 158 -0.79 17.86 -16.04
C MET A 158 0.47 17.02 -16.22
N SER A 159 1.56 17.63 -16.68
CA SER A 159 2.84 16.95 -16.85
C SER A 159 3.42 16.52 -15.50
N GLU A 160 3.35 17.38 -14.49
CA GLU A 160 3.82 17.06 -13.13
C GLU A 160 2.97 15.98 -12.47
N LEU A 161 1.64 16.03 -12.59
CA LEU A 161 0.76 14.96 -12.12
C LEU A 161 1.06 13.62 -12.80
N ARG A 162 1.30 13.62 -14.12
CA ARG A 162 1.71 12.40 -14.84
C ARG A 162 3.03 11.85 -14.33
N ARG A 163 4.02 12.72 -14.09
CA ARG A 163 5.31 12.34 -13.51
C ARG A 163 5.15 11.74 -12.11
N GLN A 164 4.30 12.32 -11.27
CA GLN A 164 4.00 11.79 -9.94
C GLN A 164 3.34 10.41 -10.02
N VAL A 165 2.38 10.22 -10.93
CA VAL A 165 1.76 8.90 -11.17
C VAL A 165 2.80 7.87 -11.60
N GLU A 166 3.72 8.22 -12.49
CA GLU A 166 4.80 7.32 -12.93
C GLU A 166 5.72 6.94 -11.77
N ILE A 167 6.13 7.91 -10.94
CA ILE A 167 6.97 7.66 -9.76
C ILE A 167 6.25 6.75 -8.77
N LEU A 168 4.99 7.03 -8.45
CA LEU A 168 4.20 6.21 -7.55
C LEU A 168 3.99 4.79 -8.12
N THR A 169 3.80 4.66 -9.43
CA THR A 169 3.67 3.36 -10.10
C THR A 169 4.96 2.55 -9.99
N ASN A 170 6.12 3.18 -10.22
CA ASN A 170 7.43 2.54 -10.07
C ASN A 170 7.75 2.17 -8.62
N GLN A 171 7.35 3.01 -7.66
CA GLN A 171 7.47 2.70 -6.23
C GLN A 171 6.56 1.52 -5.86
N ARG A 172 5.32 1.51 -6.35
CA ARG A 172 4.38 0.40 -6.14
C ARG A 172 4.92 -0.91 -6.68
N SER A 173 5.41 -0.92 -7.93
CA SER A 173 5.99 -2.13 -8.53
C SER A 173 7.23 -2.61 -7.78
N ARG A 174 8.06 -1.69 -7.27
CA ARG A 174 9.21 -2.05 -6.44
C ARG A 174 8.78 -2.72 -5.13
N ILE A 175 7.80 -2.13 -4.43
CA ILE A 175 7.29 -2.68 -3.17
C ILE A 175 6.58 -4.02 -3.41
N GLU A 176 5.87 -4.18 -4.53
CA GLU A 176 5.25 -5.46 -4.92
C GLU A 176 6.31 -6.56 -5.09
N VAL A 177 7.44 -6.27 -5.77
CA VAL A 177 8.56 -7.22 -5.90
C VAL A 177 9.21 -7.52 -4.55
N GLU A 178 9.43 -6.51 -3.70
CA GLU A 178 9.97 -6.72 -2.35
C GLU A 178 9.05 -7.58 -1.49
N ARG A 179 7.73 -7.37 -1.57
CA ARG A 179 6.72 -8.22 -0.93
C ARG A 179 6.80 -9.66 -1.42
N ASP A 180 6.85 -9.87 -2.73
CA ASP A 180 6.87 -11.22 -3.30
C ASP A 180 8.16 -11.97 -2.92
N ASN A 181 9.31 -11.28 -2.91
CA ASN A 181 10.56 -11.85 -2.41
C ASN A 181 10.48 -12.25 -0.93
N LEU A 182 9.86 -11.41 -0.09
CA LEU A 182 9.69 -11.73 1.34
C LEU A 182 8.72 -12.89 1.56
N LEU A 183 7.68 -13.03 0.72
CA LEU A 183 6.78 -14.17 0.75
C LEU A 183 7.51 -15.47 0.38
N ASP A 184 8.32 -15.45 -0.68
CA ASP A 184 9.15 -16.59 -1.08
C ASP A 184 10.13 -17.01 0.02
N ASP A 185 10.77 -16.05 0.69
CA ASP A 185 11.70 -16.32 1.77
C ASP A 185 10.99 -16.87 3.01
N LEU A 186 9.80 -16.35 3.32
CA LEU A 186 8.96 -16.87 4.38
C LEU A 186 8.55 -18.32 4.12
N ASP A 187 8.18 -18.66 2.89
CA ASP A 187 7.82 -20.04 2.54
C ASP A 187 9.02 -20.99 2.54
N LYS A 188 10.21 -20.54 2.09
CA LYS A 188 11.46 -21.30 2.27
C LYS A 188 11.77 -21.55 3.75
N LEU A 189 11.57 -20.56 4.62
CA LEU A 189 11.78 -20.70 6.05
C LEU A 189 10.77 -21.67 6.69
N LYS A 190 9.50 -21.66 6.26
CA LYS A 190 8.50 -22.64 6.70
C LYS A 190 8.91 -24.07 6.33
N ILE A 191 9.36 -24.29 5.10
CA ILE A 191 9.79 -25.62 4.64
C ILE A 191 10.99 -26.10 5.48
N ARG A 192 12.01 -25.24 5.65
CA ARG A 192 13.17 -25.56 6.51
C ARG A 192 12.75 -25.88 7.95
N LEU A 193 11.82 -25.11 8.51
CA LEU A 193 11.31 -25.38 9.86
C LEU A 193 10.63 -26.75 9.94
N GLN A 194 9.83 -27.13 8.93
CA GLN A 194 9.22 -28.46 8.88
C GLN A 194 10.25 -29.57 8.77
N GLU A 195 11.29 -29.40 7.94
CA GLU A 195 12.40 -30.34 7.82
C GLU A 195 13.16 -30.51 9.15
N GLU A 196 13.47 -29.42 9.84
CA GLU A 196 14.13 -29.44 11.16
C GLU A 196 13.27 -30.11 12.23
N ILE A 197 11.94 -29.92 12.21
CA ILE A 197 11.03 -30.61 13.11
C ILE A 197 11.08 -32.13 12.86
N LEU A 198 11.02 -32.56 11.61
CA LEU A 198 11.09 -33.98 11.26
C LEU A 198 12.43 -34.60 11.66
N GLN A 199 13.55 -33.89 11.42
CA GLN A 199 14.88 -34.35 11.83
C GLN A 199 15.00 -34.45 13.35
N LYS A 200 14.44 -33.49 14.09
CA LYS A 200 14.40 -33.52 15.54
C LYS A 200 13.59 -34.72 16.04
N GLU A 201 12.41 -34.97 15.48
CA GLU A 201 11.58 -36.12 15.84
C GLU A 201 12.31 -37.45 15.55
N GLU A 202 12.98 -37.57 14.40
CA GLU A 202 13.81 -38.73 14.07
C GLU A 202 14.96 -38.93 15.06
N ALA A 203 15.67 -37.85 15.43
CA ALA A 203 16.73 -37.89 16.42
C ALA A 203 16.23 -38.26 17.82
N GLU A 204 15.07 -37.74 18.24
CA GLU A 204 14.42 -38.09 19.51
C GLU A 204 14.00 -39.57 19.53
N ASN A 205 13.44 -40.08 18.43
CA ASN A 205 13.08 -41.49 18.28
C ASN A 205 14.31 -42.41 18.34
N ASN A 206 15.39 -42.05 17.63
CA ASN A 206 16.65 -42.79 17.66
C ASN A 206 17.27 -42.80 19.06
N LEU A 207 17.24 -41.66 19.77
CA LEU A 207 17.73 -41.57 21.13
C LEU A 207 16.90 -42.42 22.11
N ALA A 208 15.58 -42.46 21.94
CA ALA A 208 14.71 -43.34 22.72
C ALA A 208 15.01 -44.82 22.46
N ALA A 209 15.24 -45.21 21.19
CA ALA A 209 15.65 -46.56 20.84
C ALA A 209 17.00 -46.93 21.48
N PHE A 210 18.02 -46.06 21.38
CA PHE A 210 19.31 -46.31 22.02
C PHE A 210 19.23 -46.41 23.55
N ARG A 211 18.36 -45.65 24.20
CA ARG A 211 18.12 -45.79 25.64
C ARG A 211 17.55 -47.17 25.96
N ALA A 212 16.55 -47.63 25.20
CA ALA A 212 15.98 -48.96 25.37
C ALA A 212 17.02 -50.07 25.15
N ASP A 213 17.88 -49.93 24.14
CA ASP A 213 18.97 -50.88 23.87
C ASP A 213 19.99 -50.91 25.01
N VAL A 214 20.36 -49.74 25.55
CA VAL A 214 21.25 -49.65 26.72
C VAL A 214 20.60 -50.31 27.93
N ASP A 215 19.33 -50.03 28.22
CA ASP A 215 18.61 -50.65 29.33
C ASP A 215 18.56 -52.18 29.16
N ALA A 216 18.25 -52.68 27.96
CA ALA A 216 18.26 -54.11 27.65
C ALA A 216 19.65 -54.73 27.84
N ALA A 217 20.71 -54.07 27.38
CA ALA A 217 22.09 -54.51 27.56
C ALA A 217 22.50 -54.52 29.04
N THR A 218 22.08 -53.53 29.83
CA THR A 218 22.35 -53.50 31.28
C THR A 218 21.66 -54.63 32.02
N LEU A 219 20.41 -54.95 31.67
CA LEU A 219 19.69 -56.10 32.23
C LEU A 219 20.39 -57.41 31.89
N ALA A 220 20.77 -57.60 30.62
CA ALA A 220 21.52 -58.78 30.20
C ALA A 220 22.86 -58.92 30.94
N ARG A 221 23.57 -57.81 31.16
CA ARG A 221 24.81 -57.79 31.94
C ARG A 221 24.57 -58.22 33.40
N LEU A 222 23.54 -57.67 34.05
CA LEU A 222 23.18 -58.01 35.43
C LEU A 222 22.78 -59.49 35.57
N ASP A 223 22.04 -60.03 34.60
CA ASP A 223 21.66 -61.44 34.61
C ASP A 223 22.88 -62.37 34.46
N LEU A 224 23.84 -61.99 33.60
CA LEU A 224 25.11 -62.70 33.47
C LEU A 224 25.97 -62.58 34.75
N GLU A 225 26.01 -61.40 35.39
CA GLU A 225 26.71 -61.19 36.66
C GLU A 225 26.14 -62.10 37.76
N ARG A 226 24.81 -62.17 37.91
CA ARG A 226 24.16 -63.12 38.85
C ARG A 226 24.47 -64.57 38.49
N ARG A 227 24.52 -64.92 37.21
CA ARG A 227 24.86 -66.29 36.80
C ARG A 227 26.31 -66.63 37.15
N ILE A 228 27.22 -65.69 37.03
CA ILE A 228 28.61 -65.85 37.46
C ILE A 228 28.68 -66.02 38.98
N GLU A 229 27.99 -65.17 39.75
CA GLU A 229 27.95 -65.27 41.21
C GLU A 229 27.41 -66.63 41.68
N THR A 230 26.28 -67.07 41.14
CA THR A 230 25.70 -68.39 41.48
C THR A 230 26.64 -69.56 41.14
N LEU A 231 27.33 -69.51 40.00
CA LEU A 231 28.33 -70.53 39.65
C LEU A 231 29.57 -70.47 40.57
N GLN A 232 29.98 -69.28 41.01
CA GLN A 232 31.07 -69.13 41.97
C GLN A 232 30.70 -69.69 43.34
N GLU A 233 29.47 -69.45 43.81
CA GLU A 233 28.92 -70.04 45.04
C GLU A 233 28.88 -71.57 44.93
N GLU A 234 28.44 -72.12 43.79
CA GLU A 234 28.42 -73.56 43.54
C GLU A 234 29.83 -74.16 43.57
N ILE A 235 30.82 -73.51 42.94
CA ILE A 235 32.23 -73.94 42.99
C ILE A 235 32.76 -73.91 44.43
N ALA A 236 32.48 -72.85 45.18
CA ALA A 236 32.92 -72.71 46.57
C ALA A 236 32.29 -73.80 47.46
N PHE A 237 31.00 -74.09 47.26
CA PHE A 237 30.29 -75.17 47.93
C PHE A 237 30.90 -76.54 47.64
N LEU A 238 31.15 -76.86 46.36
CA LEU A 238 31.77 -78.12 45.95
C LEU A 238 33.20 -78.28 46.51
N LYS A 239 33.98 -77.19 46.56
CA LYS A 239 35.32 -77.19 47.19
C LYS A 239 35.23 -77.48 48.69
N LYS A 240 34.30 -76.82 49.39
CA LYS A 240 34.09 -77.03 50.83
C LYS A 240 33.70 -78.48 51.13
N ILE A 241 32.80 -79.06 50.33
CA ILE A 241 32.42 -80.48 50.46
C ILE A 241 33.65 -81.38 50.26
N HIS A 242 34.43 -81.19 49.19
CA HIS A 242 35.63 -81.99 48.96
C HIS A 242 36.65 -81.85 50.09
N GLU A 243 36.85 -80.65 50.64
CA GLU A 243 37.72 -80.45 51.80
C GLU A 243 37.21 -81.17 53.06
N GLU A 244 35.89 -81.18 53.28
CA GLU A 244 35.25 -81.92 54.37
C GLU A 244 35.40 -83.44 54.18
N GLU A 245 35.15 -83.98 52.99
CA GLU A 245 35.34 -85.39 52.64
C GLU A 245 36.80 -85.82 52.81
N ILE A 246 37.77 -85.01 52.33
CA ILE A 246 39.20 -85.27 52.52
C ILE A 246 39.54 -85.29 54.01
N ARG A 247 39.02 -84.32 54.79
CA ARG A 247 39.26 -84.25 56.24
C ARG A 247 38.68 -85.47 56.95
N GLU A 248 37.49 -85.91 56.56
CA GLU A 248 36.85 -87.11 57.12
C GLU A 248 37.65 -88.38 56.79
N LEU A 249 38.11 -88.53 55.54
CA LEU A 249 38.99 -89.65 55.14
C LEU A 249 40.34 -89.62 55.88
N GLN A 250 40.95 -88.44 56.03
CA GLN A 250 42.17 -88.28 56.83
C GLN A 250 41.93 -88.60 58.31
N ALA A 251 40.79 -88.21 58.87
CA ALA A 251 40.40 -88.53 60.23
C ALA A 251 40.19 -90.05 60.39
N GLN A 252 39.52 -90.72 59.46
CA GLN A 252 39.37 -92.18 59.46
C GLN A 252 40.73 -92.89 59.38
N MET A 253 41.67 -92.40 58.55
CA MET A 253 43.03 -92.92 58.48
C MET A 253 43.80 -92.71 59.79
N GLN A 254 43.71 -91.52 60.38
CA GLN A 254 44.33 -91.23 61.67
C GLN A 254 43.68 -92.01 62.80
N GLU A 255 42.37 -92.22 62.81
CA GLU A 255 41.67 -93.04 63.81
C GLU A 255 42.13 -94.50 63.73
N THR A 256 42.32 -95.04 62.51
CA THR A 256 43.00 -96.34 62.34
C THR A 256 44.49 -96.34 62.74
N GLN A 257 45.16 -95.19 62.76
CA GLN A 257 46.58 -95.04 63.13
C GLN A 257 46.78 -94.71 64.63
N VAL A 258 45.77 -94.14 65.29
CA VAL A 258 45.78 -93.62 66.68
C VAL A 258 45.17 -94.61 67.67
N GLN A 259 44.41 -95.62 67.23
CA GLN A 259 44.01 -96.77 68.06
C GLN A 259 45.22 -97.56 68.65
N ILE A 260 46.46 -97.23 68.27
CA ILE A 260 47.69 -97.92 68.69
C ILE A 260 48.50 -97.15 69.76
N GLN A 261 48.30 -95.83 69.97
CA GLN A 261 49.15 -95.07 70.91
C GLN A 261 48.42 -93.90 71.56
N MET A 262 47.96 -94.08 72.80
CA MET A 262 48.45 -93.27 73.92
C MET A 262 47.80 -93.72 75.23
N ASP A 263 48.67 -94.18 76.12
CA ASP A 263 48.39 -94.41 77.53
C ASP A 263 48.67 -93.12 78.35
N MET A 264 48.05 -93.09 79.52
CA MET A 264 47.63 -91.93 80.30
C MET A 264 48.75 -91.26 81.11
N SER A 265 48.62 -89.94 81.34
CA SER A 265 49.03 -89.35 82.62
C SER A 265 48.14 -88.16 82.99
N LYS A 266 47.43 -88.28 84.12
CA LYS A 266 46.49 -87.31 84.67
C LYS A 266 47.22 -86.06 85.21
N PRO A 267 46.98 -84.86 84.67
CA PRO A 267 47.09 -83.64 85.45
C PRO A 267 45.80 -83.44 86.25
N ASP A 268 45.79 -82.50 87.21
CA ASP A 268 44.61 -82.18 88.01
C ASP A 268 43.47 -81.60 87.14
N LEU A 269 42.69 -82.54 86.62
CA LEU A 269 41.69 -82.35 85.58
C LEU A 269 40.54 -81.47 86.06
N THR A 270 40.29 -81.42 87.36
CA THR A 270 39.07 -80.80 87.91
C THR A 270 39.14 -79.27 87.90
N ALA A 271 40.33 -78.69 88.16
CA ALA A 271 40.52 -77.24 88.10
C ALA A 271 40.63 -76.75 86.64
N ALA A 272 41.40 -77.43 85.81
CA ALA A 272 41.52 -77.13 84.38
C ALA A 272 40.18 -77.29 83.64
N LEU A 273 39.39 -78.34 83.93
CA LEU A 273 38.05 -78.49 83.34
C LEU A 273 37.08 -77.39 83.81
N ARG A 274 37.18 -76.92 85.05
CA ARG A 274 36.38 -75.78 85.53
C ARG A 274 36.74 -74.48 84.81
N ASP A 275 38.03 -74.23 84.61
CA ASP A 275 38.50 -73.01 83.94
C ASP A 275 38.19 -73.04 82.43
N ILE A 276 38.39 -74.19 81.77
CA ILE A 276 37.97 -74.42 80.38
C ILE A 276 36.46 -74.23 80.24
N ARG A 277 35.66 -74.78 81.16
CA ARG A 277 34.20 -74.61 81.16
C ARG A 277 33.80 -73.14 81.33
N ALA A 278 34.41 -72.41 82.26
CA ALA A 278 34.16 -70.99 82.46
C ALA A 278 34.55 -70.16 81.23
N GLN A 279 35.65 -70.49 80.56
CA GLN A 279 36.06 -69.85 79.31
C GLN A 279 35.07 -70.15 78.16
N TYR A 280 34.63 -71.40 78.00
CA TYR A 280 33.63 -71.76 77.00
C TYR A 280 32.27 -71.10 77.27
N GLU A 281 31.82 -71.06 78.52
CA GLU A 281 30.59 -70.36 78.92
C GLU A 281 30.72 -68.85 78.65
N GLY A 282 31.89 -68.25 78.92
CA GLY A 282 32.16 -66.84 78.61
C GLY A 282 32.21 -66.54 77.10
N ILE A 283 32.82 -67.42 76.30
CA ILE A 283 32.87 -67.30 74.83
C ILE A 283 31.47 -67.49 74.23
N ALA A 284 30.70 -68.49 74.69
CA ALA A 284 29.34 -68.72 74.25
C ALA A 284 28.42 -67.52 74.59
N ALA A 285 28.52 -66.99 75.81
CA ALA A 285 27.77 -65.80 76.21
C ALA A 285 28.15 -64.56 75.38
N LYS A 286 29.45 -64.35 75.11
CA LYS A 286 29.91 -63.28 74.21
C LYS A 286 29.40 -63.46 72.79
N ASN A 287 29.48 -64.66 72.24
CA ASN A 287 29.03 -64.96 70.88
C ASN A 287 27.52 -64.70 70.72
N ILE A 288 26.71 -65.08 71.71
CA ILE A 288 25.27 -64.78 71.73
C ILE A 288 25.03 -63.27 71.78
N ALA A 289 25.71 -62.54 72.68
CA ALA A 289 25.56 -61.09 72.79
C ALA A 289 26.00 -60.34 71.52
N GLU A 290 27.11 -60.76 70.90
CA GLU A 290 27.61 -60.21 69.64
C GLU A 290 26.64 -60.50 68.48
N ALA A 291 26.07 -61.71 68.43
CA ALA A 291 25.05 -62.06 67.45
C ALA A 291 23.78 -61.22 67.64
N GLU A 292 23.29 -61.07 68.87
CA GLU A 292 22.11 -60.24 69.17
C GLU A 292 22.33 -58.77 68.78
N GLU A 293 23.49 -58.19 69.11
CA GLU A 293 23.83 -56.81 68.76
C GLU A 293 23.97 -56.65 67.24
N TRP A 294 24.58 -57.63 66.57
CA TRP A 294 24.68 -57.65 65.11
C TRP A 294 23.30 -57.70 64.45
N TYR A 295 22.41 -58.57 64.92
CA TYR A 295 21.04 -58.65 64.40
C TYR A 295 20.25 -57.37 64.69
N LYS A 296 20.38 -56.77 65.88
CA LYS A 296 19.75 -55.48 66.20
C LYS A 296 20.25 -54.37 65.28
N SER A 297 21.56 -54.26 65.08
CA SER A 297 22.14 -53.30 64.15
C SER A 297 21.62 -53.52 62.74
N LYS A 298 21.59 -54.78 62.27
CA LYS A 298 21.12 -55.09 60.91
C LYS A 298 19.64 -54.76 60.71
N VAL A 299 18.80 -55.06 61.69
CA VAL A 299 17.38 -54.71 61.67
C VAL A 299 17.18 -53.19 61.72
N SER A 300 17.97 -52.49 62.54
CA SER A 300 17.97 -51.02 62.58
C SER A 300 18.35 -50.39 61.24
N ASP A 301 19.41 -50.89 60.59
CA ASP A 301 19.86 -50.41 59.28
C ASP A 301 18.81 -50.65 58.20
N LEU A 302 18.20 -51.83 58.18
CA LEU A 302 17.09 -52.14 57.26
C LEU A 302 15.89 -51.23 57.50
N ASN A 303 15.49 -51.02 58.76
CA ASN A 303 14.42 -50.09 59.09
C ASN A 303 14.73 -48.65 58.68
N GLN A 304 15.98 -48.20 58.86
CA GLN A 304 16.40 -46.86 58.41
C GLN A 304 16.37 -46.74 56.89
N ALA A 305 16.81 -47.77 56.16
CA ALA A 305 16.75 -47.80 54.70
C ALA A 305 15.30 -47.78 54.18
N VAL A 306 14.40 -48.57 54.80
CA VAL A 306 12.96 -48.57 54.49
C VAL A 306 12.33 -47.20 54.77
N SER A 307 12.68 -46.56 55.89
CA SER A 307 12.20 -45.22 56.23
C SER A 307 12.65 -44.18 55.21
N LYS A 308 13.94 -44.17 54.84
CA LYS A 308 14.50 -43.29 53.79
C LYS A 308 13.84 -43.52 52.44
N ASN A 309 13.62 -44.78 52.04
CA ASN A 309 12.97 -45.12 50.77
C ASN A 309 11.51 -44.65 50.77
N ASN A 310 10.76 -44.86 51.86
CA ASN A 310 9.39 -44.36 51.99
C ASN A 310 9.32 -42.83 51.90
N GLU A 311 10.26 -42.12 52.51
CA GLU A 311 10.29 -40.66 52.45
C GLU A 311 10.62 -40.15 51.04
N ALA A 312 11.60 -40.76 50.36
CA ALA A 312 11.91 -40.46 48.96
C ALA A 312 10.70 -40.72 48.04
N LEU A 313 9.96 -41.80 48.29
CA LEU A 313 8.75 -42.14 47.54
C LEU A 313 7.61 -41.16 47.80
N LYS A 314 7.44 -40.67 49.03
CA LYS A 314 6.48 -39.59 49.34
C LYS A 314 6.87 -38.29 48.65
N GLN A 315 8.15 -37.92 48.67
CA GLN A 315 8.64 -36.71 48.01
C GLN A 315 8.41 -36.79 46.49
N ALA A 316 8.75 -37.90 45.85
CA ALA A 316 8.51 -38.10 44.41
C ALA A 316 7.01 -38.03 44.06
N ARG A 317 6.13 -38.55 44.92
CA ARG A 317 4.67 -38.43 44.74
C ARG A 317 4.19 -36.99 44.87
N GLN A 318 4.74 -36.23 45.83
CA GLN A 318 4.41 -34.83 46.03
C GLN A 318 4.85 -33.98 44.82
N GLU A 319 6.08 -34.17 44.33
CA GLU A 319 6.59 -33.51 43.13
C GLU A 319 5.73 -33.84 41.90
N THR A 320 5.33 -35.10 41.74
CA THR A 320 4.41 -35.52 40.65
C THR A 320 3.06 -34.81 40.74
N MET A 321 2.51 -34.65 41.95
CA MET A 321 1.26 -33.93 42.17
C MET A 321 1.39 -32.44 41.87
N GLU A 322 2.52 -31.81 42.23
CA GLU A 322 2.82 -30.42 41.93
C GLU A 322 2.95 -30.18 40.41
N PHE A 323 3.68 -31.03 39.70
CA PHE A 323 3.76 -30.95 38.24
C PHE A 323 2.39 -31.14 37.58
N ARG A 324 1.57 -32.05 38.09
CA ARG A 324 0.20 -32.24 37.59
C ARG A 324 -0.66 -30.98 37.80
N HIS A 325 -0.53 -30.31 38.96
CA HIS A 325 -1.21 -29.05 39.21
C HIS A 325 -0.70 -27.90 38.31
N GLN A 326 0.61 -27.81 38.07
CA GLN A 326 1.19 -26.84 37.15
C GLN A 326 0.68 -27.04 35.72
N ILE A 327 0.64 -28.29 35.24
CA ILE A 327 0.08 -28.63 33.92
C ILE A 327 -1.38 -28.16 33.82
N GLN A 328 -2.19 -28.43 34.85
CA GLN A 328 -3.59 -27.98 34.86
C GLN A 328 -3.70 -26.45 34.86
N ALA A 329 -2.87 -25.75 35.64
CA ALA A 329 -2.86 -24.30 35.70
C ALA A 329 -2.49 -23.68 34.34
N TYR A 330 -1.43 -24.17 33.69
CA TYR A 330 -1.04 -23.72 32.36
C TYR A 330 -2.08 -24.06 31.29
N THR A 331 -2.76 -25.22 31.41
CA THR A 331 -3.86 -25.57 30.50
C THR A 331 -5.01 -24.55 30.59
N CYS A 332 -5.42 -24.22 31.82
CA CYS A 332 -6.45 -23.19 32.05
C CYS A 332 -6.02 -21.80 31.55
N GLU A 333 -4.76 -21.43 31.72
CA GLU A 333 -4.21 -20.16 31.22
C GLU A 333 -4.23 -20.11 29.69
N ILE A 334 -3.82 -21.20 29.03
CA ILE A 334 -3.86 -21.33 27.57
C ILE A 334 -5.30 -21.19 27.07
N ASP A 335 -6.27 -21.85 27.69
CA ASP A 335 -7.67 -21.79 27.26
C ASP A 335 -8.29 -20.41 27.51
N SER A 336 -7.92 -19.74 28.61
CA SER A 336 -8.28 -18.35 28.86
C SER A 336 -7.71 -17.40 27.79
N LEU A 337 -6.43 -17.54 27.45
CA LEU A 337 -5.77 -16.74 26.42
C LEU A 337 -6.36 -17.00 25.03
N LYS A 338 -6.69 -18.26 24.69
CA LYS A 338 -7.43 -18.58 23.46
C LYS A 338 -8.79 -17.88 23.44
N GLY A 339 -9.55 -17.93 24.54
CA GLY A 339 -10.85 -17.27 24.63
C GLY A 339 -10.76 -15.75 24.45
N THR A 340 -9.75 -15.11 25.05
CA THR A 340 -9.52 -13.65 24.86
C THR A 340 -9.09 -13.32 23.43
N ASN A 341 -8.23 -14.14 22.81
CA ASN A 341 -7.83 -13.98 21.42
C ASN A 341 -9.03 -14.10 20.46
N GLU A 342 -9.86 -15.14 20.62
CA GLU A 342 -11.07 -15.29 19.82
C GLU A 342 -12.04 -14.11 19.98
N SER A 343 -12.18 -13.58 21.20
CA SER A 343 -13.00 -12.39 21.46
C SER A 343 -12.46 -11.16 20.72
N LEU A 344 -11.15 -10.91 20.79
CA LEU A 344 -10.51 -9.81 20.07
C LEU A 344 -10.64 -9.97 18.55
N MET A 345 -10.47 -11.18 18.02
CA MET A 345 -10.66 -11.47 16.60
C MET A 345 -12.10 -11.22 16.14
N ARG A 346 -13.11 -11.58 16.97
CA ARG A 346 -14.52 -11.24 16.69
C ARG A 346 -14.73 -9.72 16.70
N GLN A 347 -14.19 -9.01 17.70
CA GLN A 347 -14.31 -7.55 17.77
C GLN A 347 -13.67 -6.85 16.56
N MET A 348 -12.51 -7.33 16.09
CA MET A 348 -11.88 -6.80 14.88
C MET A 348 -12.77 -6.97 13.65
N ARG A 349 -13.32 -8.17 13.43
CA ARG A 349 -14.25 -8.43 12.31
C ARG A 349 -15.50 -7.56 12.39
N ASP A 350 -16.08 -7.43 13.58
CA ASP A 350 -17.26 -6.57 13.78
C ASP A 350 -16.96 -5.09 13.49
N MET A 351 -15.72 -4.63 13.75
CA MET A 351 -15.27 -3.28 13.42
C MET A 351 -15.00 -3.11 11.91
N GLU A 352 -14.34 -4.09 11.28
CA GLU A 352 -14.11 -4.12 9.83
C GLU A 352 -15.45 -4.11 9.06
N ASP A 353 -16.41 -4.93 9.48
CA ASP A 353 -17.75 -4.97 8.91
C ASP A 353 -18.50 -3.65 9.11
N ARG A 354 -18.37 -3.01 10.28
CA ARG A 354 -18.98 -1.70 10.55
C ARG A 354 -18.40 -0.63 9.63
N HIS A 355 -17.07 -0.53 9.54
CA HIS A 355 -16.42 0.40 8.63
C HIS A 355 -16.74 0.09 7.15
N GLY A 356 -16.84 -1.18 6.77
CA GLY A 356 -17.26 -1.60 5.44
C GLY A 356 -18.67 -1.11 5.09
N ARG A 357 -19.62 -1.21 6.04
CA ARG A 357 -20.97 -0.66 5.89
C ARG A 357 -20.96 0.86 5.78
N GLU A 358 -20.21 1.55 6.63
CA GLU A 358 -20.08 3.02 6.59
C GLU A 358 -19.44 3.51 5.28
N ALA A 359 -18.40 2.85 4.79
CA ALA A 359 -17.82 3.13 3.48
C ALA A 359 -18.84 2.94 2.35
N GLY A 360 -19.64 1.87 2.42
CA GLY A 360 -20.74 1.62 1.49
C GLY A 360 -21.78 2.75 1.50
N THR A 361 -22.22 3.21 2.68
CA THR A 361 -23.19 4.31 2.76
C THR A 361 -22.61 5.63 2.24
N TYR A 362 -21.32 5.91 2.45
CA TYR A 362 -20.68 7.07 1.82
C TYR A 362 -20.61 6.95 0.31
N GLN A 363 -20.32 5.77 -0.23
CA GLN A 363 -20.30 5.53 -1.67
C GLN A 363 -21.69 5.70 -2.29
N ASP A 364 -22.73 5.19 -1.63
CA ASP A 364 -24.13 5.37 -2.06
C ASP A 364 -24.53 6.85 -2.05
N ASN A 365 -24.12 7.61 -1.02
CA ASN A 365 -24.36 9.04 -0.94
C ASN A 365 -23.64 9.81 -2.06
N ILE A 366 -22.39 9.46 -2.38
CA ILE A 366 -21.65 10.03 -3.51
C ILE A 366 -22.39 9.73 -4.81
N ALA A 367 -22.77 8.48 -5.05
CA ALA A 367 -23.49 8.08 -6.26
C ALA A 367 -24.83 8.83 -6.40
N ARG A 368 -25.56 9.04 -5.30
CA ARG A 368 -26.79 9.84 -5.28
C ARG A 368 -26.52 11.30 -5.67
N LEU A 369 -25.51 11.94 -5.08
CA LEU A 369 -25.16 13.32 -5.40
C LEU A 369 -24.67 13.47 -6.85
N GLU A 370 -23.89 12.51 -7.36
CA GLU A 370 -23.48 12.47 -8.76
C GLU A 370 -24.68 12.37 -9.71
N ALA A 371 -25.68 11.55 -9.37
CA ALA A 371 -26.92 11.42 -10.12
C ALA A 371 -27.75 12.73 -10.08
N GLU A 372 -27.83 13.40 -8.93
CA GLU A 372 -28.48 14.71 -8.80
C GLU A 372 -27.77 15.76 -9.69
N ILE A 373 -26.44 15.81 -9.67
CA ILE A 373 -25.65 16.71 -10.52
C ILE A 373 -25.91 16.41 -12.01
N ALA A 374 -25.97 15.14 -12.40
CA ALA A 374 -26.28 14.75 -13.78
C ALA A 374 -27.69 15.22 -14.19
N ASN A 375 -28.70 15.00 -13.34
CA ASN A 375 -30.06 15.45 -13.60
C ASN A 375 -30.14 16.98 -13.74
N MET A 376 -29.50 17.74 -12.85
CA MET A 376 -29.49 19.21 -12.94
C MET A 376 -28.78 19.72 -14.21
N LYS A 377 -27.74 19.02 -14.69
CA LYS A 377 -27.08 19.33 -15.97
C LYS A 377 -28.02 19.10 -17.15
N ASP A 378 -28.78 18.00 -17.14
CA ASP A 378 -29.76 17.69 -18.19
C ASP A 378 -30.92 18.68 -18.20
N GLU A 379 -31.41 19.08 -17.02
CA GLU A 379 -32.42 20.13 -16.87
C GLU A 379 -31.93 21.48 -17.40
N MET A 380 -30.68 21.86 -17.07
CA MET A 380 -30.06 23.08 -17.60
C MET A 380 -29.93 23.02 -19.13
N ALA A 381 -29.51 21.88 -19.69
CA ALA A 381 -29.42 21.68 -21.13
C ALA A 381 -30.80 21.71 -21.82
N ARG A 382 -31.86 21.27 -21.14
CA ARG A 382 -33.24 21.40 -21.61
C ARG A 382 -33.68 22.86 -21.64
N HIS A 383 -33.45 23.61 -20.56
CA HIS A 383 -33.78 25.04 -20.51
C HIS A 383 -33.05 25.85 -21.59
N LEU A 384 -31.77 25.57 -21.83
CA LEU A 384 -31.02 26.23 -22.91
C LEU A 384 -31.65 25.99 -24.30
N ARG A 385 -32.14 24.77 -24.57
CA ARG A 385 -32.88 24.46 -25.80
C ARG A 385 -34.19 25.24 -25.88
N GLU A 386 -34.97 25.25 -24.81
CA GLU A 386 -36.23 26.00 -24.74
C GLU A 386 -36.02 27.51 -24.95
N TYR A 387 -34.96 28.09 -24.39
CA TYR A 387 -34.60 29.49 -24.60
C TYR A 387 -34.22 29.77 -26.07
N GLN A 388 -33.46 28.87 -26.69
CA GLN A 388 -33.09 29.00 -28.10
C GLN A 388 -34.34 28.91 -29.00
N ASP A 389 -35.26 28.00 -28.71
CA ASP A 389 -36.52 27.86 -29.46
C ASP A 389 -37.40 29.11 -29.31
N LEU A 390 -37.52 29.66 -28.10
CA LEU A 390 -38.25 30.90 -27.85
C LEU A 390 -37.61 32.11 -28.56
N LEU A 391 -36.28 32.18 -28.58
CA LEU A 391 -35.55 33.19 -29.34
C LEU A 391 -35.83 33.08 -30.84
N ASN A 392 -35.82 31.86 -31.38
CA ASN A 392 -36.15 31.60 -32.79
C ASN A 392 -37.58 32.08 -33.12
N VAL A 393 -38.56 31.78 -32.27
CA VAL A 393 -39.95 32.27 -32.42
C VAL A 393 -39.99 33.80 -32.36
N LYS A 394 -39.28 34.42 -31.41
CA LYS A 394 -39.20 35.89 -31.30
C LYS A 394 -38.62 36.53 -32.56
N MET A 395 -37.56 35.94 -33.12
CA MET A 395 -36.97 36.42 -34.37
C MET A 395 -37.93 36.30 -35.54
N ALA A 396 -38.68 35.20 -35.64
CA ALA A 396 -39.73 35.04 -36.65
C ALA A 396 -40.81 36.12 -36.52
N LEU A 397 -41.28 36.38 -35.30
CA LEU A 397 -42.24 37.46 -35.03
C LEU A 397 -41.69 38.86 -35.36
N ASP A 398 -40.42 39.15 -35.08
CA ASP A 398 -39.81 40.42 -35.46
C ASP A 398 -39.80 40.61 -36.98
N VAL A 399 -39.52 39.54 -37.73
CA VAL A 399 -39.58 39.54 -39.21
C VAL A 399 -41.02 39.80 -39.67
N GLU A 400 -42.00 39.10 -39.11
CA GLU A 400 -43.43 39.34 -39.41
C GLU A 400 -43.82 40.80 -39.14
N ILE A 401 -43.50 41.34 -37.96
CA ILE A 401 -43.77 42.74 -37.61
C ILE A 401 -43.08 43.70 -38.60
N ALA A 402 -41.84 43.43 -39.00
CA ALA A 402 -41.14 44.24 -39.99
C ALA A 402 -41.83 44.20 -41.36
N THR A 403 -42.37 43.05 -41.78
CA THR A 403 -43.17 42.95 -43.01
C THR A 403 -44.50 43.69 -42.89
N TYR A 404 -45.22 43.54 -41.79
CA TYR A 404 -46.46 44.27 -41.52
C TYR A 404 -46.24 45.79 -41.46
N ARG A 405 -45.10 46.28 -40.96
CA ARG A 405 -44.74 47.71 -40.97
C ARG A 405 -44.38 48.24 -42.36
N LYS A 406 -43.95 47.38 -43.31
CA LYS A 406 -43.67 47.77 -44.70
C LYS A 406 -44.93 47.80 -45.56
N LEU A 407 -45.95 46.99 -45.25
CA LEU A 407 -47.24 46.95 -45.98
C LEU A 407 -48.02 48.29 -46.03
N PRO A 408 -48.13 49.12 -44.97
CA PRO A 408 -48.76 50.43 -45.07
C PRO A 408 -47.93 51.45 -45.88
N LYS A 409 -46.65 51.18 -46.19
CA LYS A 409 -45.90 52.00 -47.15
C LYS A 409 -46.12 51.59 -48.61
N LEU A 410 -46.60 50.36 -48.85
CA LEU A 410 -46.99 49.87 -50.18
C LEU A 410 -48.49 50.07 -50.45
N PHE A 411 -49.33 50.15 -49.42
CA PHE A 411 -50.77 50.42 -49.55
C PHE A 411 -51.16 51.90 -49.45
N CYS A 412 -50.19 52.79 -49.22
CA CYS A 412 -50.40 54.24 -49.19
C CYS A 412 -49.53 54.96 -50.24
N PHE A 413 -49.68 54.56 -51.51
CA PHE A 413 -49.66 55.51 -52.62
C PHE A 413 -51.10 55.96 -52.86
N ASN A 414 -51.69 56.59 -51.83
CA ASN A 414 -52.78 57.56 -51.90
C ASN A 414 -53.23 57.89 -50.47
N THR A 415 -53.42 59.19 -50.27
CA THR A 415 -53.99 59.89 -49.10
C THR A 415 -53.07 60.22 -47.91
N SER A 416 -53.01 61.53 -47.68
CA SER A 416 -52.34 62.30 -46.63
C SER A 416 -53.09 62.20 -45.28
N PRO A 417 -52.54 62.75 -44.18
CA PRO A 417 -52.65 62.19 -42.84
C PRO A 417 -53.78 62.78 -42.01
N GLU A 418 -54.34 62.01 -41.07
CA GLU A 418 -54.94 62.59 -39.86
C GLU A 418 -55.06 61.60 -38.68
N GLN A 419 -54.59 62.10 -37.54
CA GLN A 419 -55.04 61.86 -36.16
C GLN A 419 -54.73 60.55 -35.41
N GLN A 420 -53.93 60.76 -34.36
CA GLN A 420 -53.78 59.98 -33.15
C GLN A 420 -55.10 59.46 -32.57
N ARG A 421 -55.09 58.17 -32.18
CA ARG A 421 -55.77 57.70 -30.97
C ARG A 421 -54.97 56.57 -30.34
N SER A 422 -54.33 56.90 -29.23
CA SER A 422 -53.73 55.95 -28.28
C SER A 422 -54.85 55.21 -27.55
N SER A 423 -54.94 53.89 -27.76
CA SER A 423 -55.67 52.99 -26.87
C SER A 423 -54.67 52.29 -25.96
N GLU A 424 -54.47 52.85 -24.77
CA GLU A 424 -53.74 52.22 -23.66
C GLU A 424 -54.59 51.09 -23.08
N MET A 425 -54.25 49.84 -23.40
CA MET A 425 -54.75 48.69 -22.65
C MET A 425 -53.79 48.42 -21.48
N HIS A 426 -54.17 48.86 -20.28
CA HIS A 426 -53.47 48.49 -19.06
C HIS A 426 -53.80 47.03 -18.70
N SER A 427 -53.03 46.07 -19.21
CA SER A 427 -53.02 44.71 -18.67
C SER A 427 -52.20 44.66 -17.39
N LYS A 428 -52.89 44.74 -16.24
CA LYS A 428 -52.28 44.45 -14.93
C LYS A 428 -51.84 42.98 -14.92
N LYS A 429 -50.54 42.72 -14.88
CA LYS A 429 -49.98 41.38 -14.69
C LYS A 429 -49.81 41.14 -13.19
N THR A 430 -50.56 40.20 -12.64
CA THR A 430 -50.32 39.62 -11.32
C THR A 430 -49.20 38.60 -11.41
N VAL A 431 -48.14 38.80 -10.62
CA VAL A 431 -47.05 37.81 -10.49
C VAL A 431 -47.27 37.05 -9.19
N LEU A 432 -47.45 35.74 -9.29
CA LEU A 432 -47.54 34.85 -8.14
C LEU A 432 -46.13 34.39 -7.78
N ILE A 433 -45.62 34.82 -6.62
CA ILE A 433 -44.32 34.37 -6.12
C ILE A 433 -44.60 33.27 -5.09
N LYS A 434 -44.20 32.04 -5.40
CA LYS A 434 -44.16 30.94 -4.44
C LYS A 434 -42.75 30.85 -3.86
N THR A 435 -42.63 31.11 -2.56
CA THR A 435 -41.37 30.91 -1.83
C THR A 435 -41.48 29.60 -1.07
N ILE A 436 -40.63 28.64 -1.40
CA ILE A 436 -40.56 27.34 -0.72
C ILE A 436 -39.36 27.42 0.22
N GLU A 437 -39.63 27.45 1.53
CA GLU A 437 -38.59 27.32 2.56
C GLU A 437 -38.63 25.91 3.15
N THR A 438 -37.50 25.22 3.09
CA THR A 438 -37.30 23.91 3.73
C THR A 438 -36.49 24.12 5.00
N ARG A 439 -37.10 23.87 6.16
CA ARG A 439 -36.40 23.69 7.44
C ARG A 439 -36.84 22.37 8.05
N ASP A 440 -35.85 21.54 8.40
CA ASP A 440 -36.03 20.27 9.12
C ASP A 440 -37.02 19.26 8.50
N GLY A 441 -37.06 19.18 7.17
CA GLY A 441 -37.72 18.08 6.45
C GLY A 441 -39.23 18.18 6.27
N GLU A 442 -39.90 19.21 6.79
CA GLU A 442 -41.30 19.53 6.45
C GLU A 442 -41.38 20.76 5.53
N VAL A 443 -42.16 20.65 4.46
CA VAL A 443 -42.37 21.71 3.47
C VAL A 443 -43.56 22.57 3.88
N ILE A 444 -43.32 23.83 4.24
CA ILE A 444 -44.39 24.80 4.52
C ILE A 444 -44.46 25.79 3.35
N GLU A 445 -45.59 25.78 2.63
CA GLU A 445 -45.83 26.62 1.44
C GLU A 445 -46.47 27.96 1.84
N HIS A 446 -45.80 29.07 1.52
CA HIS A 446 -46.39 30.41 1.64
C HIS A 446 -46.62 31.02 0.24
N GLN A 447 -47.87 31.41 -0.03
CA GLN A 447 -48.26 32.15 -1.23
C GLN A 447 -48.52 33.62 -0.89
N GLN A 448 -47.85 34.53 -1.62
CA GLN A 448 -48.09 35.96 -1.50
C GLN A 448 -48.39 36.55 -2.89
N ILE A 449 -49.51 37.27 -2.99
CA ILE A 449 -49.97 37.90 -4.23
C ILE A 449 -49.46 39.34 -4.22
N CYS A 450 -48.51 39.65 -5.10
CA CYS A 450 -48.04 41.01 -5.31
C CYS A 450 -48.64 41.56 -6.61
N THR A 451 -49.54 42.52 -6.48
CA THR A 451 -50.07 43.32 -7.60
C THR A 451 -49.14 44.51 -7.83
N GLN A 452 -48.39 44.50 -8.94
CA GLN A 452 -47.74 45.72 -9.43
C GLN A 452 -48.81 46.58 -10.11
N ASN A 453 -48.94 47.83 -9.67
CA ASN A 453 -49.92 48.79 -10.19
C ASN A 453 -49.36 49.54 -11.40
#